data_AF-A0A7L3BTS7-F1
#
_entry.id   AF-A0A7L3BTS7-F1
#
_cell.length_a   1.000
_cell.length_b   1.000
_cell.length_c   1.000
_cell.angle_alpha   90.00
_cell.angle_beta   90.00
_cell.angle_gamma   90.00
#
_symmetry.space_group_name_H-M   'P 1'
#
loop_
_entity.id
_entity.type
_entity.pdbx_description
1 polymer ?
#
loop_
_entity_poly.entity_id
_entity_poly.type
_entity_poly.pdbx_seq_one_letter_code
_entity_poly.pdbx_strand_id
1 'polypeptide(L)'
;LILIGGFVQILAGFLAFRKYDHLGGAAFLTFSALWSSYGATRIIVAAYPSSQNITLEGFTAGSIAFLVLNAFLIILASSFNVVLLCMTLAMELLTICFLLFTLENLPLPFEIAMLSIFSIICFYGATASLANSMFGKDLMMMGPPLFTVESSKKDTEDPPPCICPKSHCTSGLRTIADLLNTGAVCGVPTDTVYALAASCKHPQAIEKVYRIKDRPQEKPICIFISNLDQLRAAAPPISPLLWEFMENVYPGGIGCIVKKGEWLKKLGVGAGYSRVGTQDSIMIRVPDLTVLVHLIDMTGPLAITSANPSGEVDSTHHNMVISRLGHKLEGVLCDGESDEVVASTVVNCTKIDESGITIVREGCIPAGKVMQIFESVKNR
;
A
#
# COMPACT_ATOMS: atom_id res chain seq x y z
N LEU A 1 -30.37 -25.26 2.25
CA LEU A 1 -29.91 -24.16 3.13
C LEU A 1 -28.44 -24.29 3.47
N ILE A 2 -27.99 -25.42 4.06
CA ILE A 2 -26.57 -25.65 4.40
C ILE A 2 -25.61 -25.50 3.20
N LEU A 3 -25.92 -26.11 2.06
CA LEU A 3 -25.11 -26.00 0.84
C LEU A 3 -25.05 -24.56 0.26
N ILE A 4 -26.12 -23.78 0.44
CA ILE A 4 -26.18 -22.37 0.01
C ILE A 4 -25.25 -21.53 0.88
N GLY A 5 -25.22 -21.79 2.19
CA GLY A 5 -24.28 -21.16 3.12
C GLY A 5 -22.81 -21.45 2.78
N GLY A 6 -22.49 -22.71 2.44
CA GLY A 6 -21.16 -23.09 1.96
C GLY A 6 -20.76 -22.29 0.72
N PHE A 7 -21.61 -22.22 -0.30
CA PHE A 7 -21.32 -21.46 -1.52
C PHE A 7 -21.04 -19.97 -1.27
N VAL A 8 -21.81 -19.33 -0.38
CA VAL A 8 -21.58 -17.92 -0.01
C VAL A 8 -20.23 -17.72 0.67
N GLN A 9 -19.81 -18.67 1.51
CA GLN A 9 -18.49 -18.64 2.16
C GLN A 9 -17.34 -18.85 1.16
N ILE A 10 -17.52 -19.66 0.13
CA ILE A 10 -16.53 -19.78 -0.97
C ILE A 10 -16.31 -18.43 -1.64
N LEU A 11 -17.41 -17.75 -1.99
CA LEU A 11 -17.35 -16.45 -2.66
C LEU A 11 -16.67 -15.39 -1.76
N ALA A 12 -17.02 -15.37 -0.47
CA ALA A 12 -16.38 -14.50 0.51
C ALA A 12 -14.87 -14.78 0.63
N GLY A 13 -14.47 -16.06 0.64
CA GLY A 13 -13.07 -16.47 0.71
C GLY A 13 -12.24 -15.95 -0.46
N PHE A 14 -12.72 -16.14 -1.70
CA PHE A 14 -12.02 -15.65 -2.90
C PHE A 14 -11.92 -14.12 -2.95
N LEU A 15 -12.95 -13.41 -2.49
CA LEU A 15 -12.93 -11.95 -2.46
C LEU A 15 -11.95 -11.41 -1.41
N ALA A 16 -11.83 -12.07 -0.25
CA ALA A 16 -10.86 -11.71 0.78
C ALA A 16 -9.41 -11.87 0.30
N PHE A 17 -9.10 -12.95 -0.44
CA PHE A 17 -7.77 -13.13 -1.05
C PHE A 17 -7.38 -12.01 -2.02
N ARG A 18 -8.35 -11.41 -2.72
CA ARG A 18 -8.09 -10.31 -3.66
C ARG A 18 -7.60 -9.03 -3.00
N LYS A 19 -7.80 -8.88 -1.69
CA LYS A 19 -7.39 -7.73 -0.87
C LYS A 19 -6.24 -8.04 0.09
N TYR A 20 -5.51 -9.14 -0.12
CA TYR A 20 -4.41 -9.59 0.75
C TYR A 20 -4.84 -9.99 2.18
N ASP A 21 -6.14 -10.18 2.45
CA ASP A 21 -6.61 -10.80 3.69
C ASP A 21 -6.59 -12.33 3.54
N HIS A 22 -5.37 -12.87 3.61
CA HIS A 22 -5.11 -14.30 3.45
C HIS A 22 -5.74 -15.15 4.55
N LEU A 23 -5.85 -14.61 5.77
CA LEU A 23 -6.38 -15.34 6.92
C LEU A 23 -7.90 -15.42 6.88
N GLY A 24 -8.58 -14.30 6.67
CA GLY A 24 -10.03 -14.27 6.50
C GLY A 24 -10.45 -15.14 5.31
N GLY A 25 -9.73 -15.03 4.19
CA GLY A 25 -9.94 -15.85 3.00
C GLY A 25 -9.81 -17.35 3.27
N ALA A 26 -8.73 -17.77 3.93
CA ALA A 26 -8.51 -19.16 4.29
C ALA A 26 -9.59 -19.69 5.25
N ALA A 27 -9.97 -18.91 6.28
CA ALA A 27 -11.00 -19.29 7.24
C ALA A 27 -12.34 -19.55 6.54
N PHE A 28 -12.81 -18.65 5.67
CA PHE A 28 -14.07 -18.84 4.95
C PHE A 28 -14.07 -20.05 4.01
N LEU A 29 -12.95 -20.34 3.34
CA LEU A 29 -12.85 -21.56 2.52
C LEU A 29 -12.90 -22.84 3.38
N THR A 30 -12.22 -22.85 4.53
CA THR A 30 -12.28 -24.00 5.45
C THR A 30 -13.68 -24.23 6.01
N PHE A 31 -14.40 -23.15 6.36
CA PHE A 31 -15.78 -23.23 6.82
C PHE A 31 -16.70 -23.76 5.72
N SER A 32 -16.52 -23.30 4.49
CA SER A 32 -17.30 -23.82 3.37
C SER A 32 -17.09 -25.32 3.17
N ALA A 33 -15.86 -25.82 3.30
CA ALA A 33 -15.56 -27.24 3.13
C ALA A 33 -16.33 -28.08 4.17
N LEU A 34 -16.38 -27.63 5.42
CA LEU A 34 -17.14 -28.27 6.49
C LEU A 34 -18.65 -28.28 6.18
N TRP A 35 -19.24 -27.14 5.81
CA TRP A 35 -20.68 -27.05 5.53
C TRP A 35 -21.09 -27.88 4.32
N SER A 36 -20.28 -27.88 3.26
CA SER A 36 -20.52 -28.70 2.08
C SER A 36 -20.42 -30.19 2.39
N SER A 37 -19.43 -30.59 3.20
CA SER A 37 -19.27 -31.98 3.65
C SER A 37 -20.46 -32.43 4.53
N TYR A 38 -20.86 -31.62 5.52
CA TYR A 38 -22.01 -31.94 6.38
C TYR A 38 -23.33 -32.03 5.60
N GLY A 39 -23.57 -31.06 4.71
CA GLY A 39 -24.74 -31.07 3.84
C GLY A 39 -24.80 -32.31 2.94
N ALA A 40 -23.67 -32.71 2.36
CA ALA A 40 -23.57 -33.92 1.54
C ALA A 40 -23.82 -35.19 2.35
N THR A 41 -23.22 -35.32 3.55
CA THR A 41 -23.42 -36.48 4.42
C THR A 41 -24.89 -36.67 4.80
N ARG A 42 -25.62 -35.59 5.13
CA ARG A 42 -27.05 -35.68 5.45
C ARG A 42 -27.91 -36.15 4.26
N ILE A 43 -27.57 -35.71 3.05
CA ILE A 43 -28.27 -36.14 1.83
C ILE A 43 -27.98 -37.62 1.54
N ILE A 44 -26.71 -38.04 1.65
CA ILE A 44 -26.28 -39.41 1.38
C ILE A 44 -26.89 -40.39 2.39
N VAL A 45 -26.87 -40.07 3.69
CA VAL A 45 -27.48 -40.89 4.74
C VAL A 45 -28.99 -41.02 4.54
N ALA A 46 -29.67 -39.95 4.11
CA ALA A 46 -31.10 -39.99 3.79
C ALA A 46 -31.40 -40.82 2.52
N ALA A 47 -30.51 -40.81 1.53
CA ALA A 47 -30.67 -41.56 0.29
C ALA A 47 -30.29 -43.04 0.40
N TYR A 48 -29.33 -43.39 1.26
CA TYR A 48 -28.77 -44.73 1.40
C TYR A 48 -28.63 -45.14 2.88
N PRO A 49 -29.71 -45.64 3.53
CA PRO A 49 -29.68 -46.04 4.94
C PRO A 49 -28.69 -47.18 5.24
N SER A 50 -28.35 -48.01 4.25
CA SER A 50 -27.44 -49.15 4.41
C SER A 50 -25.96 -48.77 4.56
N SER A 51 -25.56 -47.55 4.19
CA SER A 51 -24.18 -47.04 4.32
C SER A 51 -24.03 -46.04 5.47
N GLN A 52 -25.03 -45.93 6.33
CA GLN A 52 -25.13 -44.94 7.40
C GLN A 52 -23.93 -45.00 8.37
N ASN A 53 -23.50 -46.19 8.79
CA ASN A 53 -22.40 -46.32 9.76
C ASN A 53 -21.05 -45.85 9.18
N ILE A 54 -20.72 -46.25 7.95
CA ILE A 54 -19.45 -45.89 7.29
C ILE A 54 -19.38 -44.39 7.00
N THR A 55 -20.50 -43.80 6.57
CA THR A 55 -20.57 -42.35 6.29
C THR A 55 -20.53 -41.52 7.58
N LEU A 56 -21.13 -41.99 8.67
CA LEU A 56 -21.09 -41.34 9.98
C LEU A 56 -19.70 -41.42 10.64
N GLU A 57 -19.00 -42.56 10.53
CA GLU A 57 -17.62 -42.73 11.00
C GLU A 57 -16.66 -41.79 10.25
N GLY A 58 -16.75 -41.74 8.92
CA GLY A 58 -15.94 -40.83 8.11
C GLY A 58 -16.20 -39.36 8.42
N PHE A 59 -17.46 -38.99 8.65
CA PHE A 59 -17.82 -37.63 9.07
C PHE A 59 -17.31 -37.30 10.48
N THR A 60 -17.36 -38.26 11.42
CA THR A 60 -16.87 -38.08 12.79
C THR A 60 -15.35 -37.87 12.79
N ALA A 61 -14.60 -38.67 12.03
CA ALA A 61 -13.16 -38.50 11.87
C ALA A 61 -12.81 -37.14 11.23
N GLY A 62 -13.55 -36.72 10.19
CA GLY A 62 -13.40 -35.41 9.57
C GLY A 62 -13.71 -34.25 10.51
N SER A 63 -14.73 -34.38 11.35
CA SER A 63 -15.12 -33.37 12.35
C SER A 63 -14.06 -33.22 13.45
N ILE A 64 -13.45 -34.31 13.91
CA ILE A 64 -12.35 -34.28 14.88
C ILE A 64 -11.12 -33.57 14.29
N ALA A 65 -10.75 -33.90 13.04
CA ALA A 65 -9.65 -33.21 12.35
C ALA A 65 -9.94 -31.71 12.16
N PHE A 66 -11.19 -31.35 11.89
CA PHE A 66 -11.62 -29.97 11.76
C PHE A 66 -11.56 -29.20 13.09
N LEU A 67 -11.91 -29.81 14.23
CA LEU A 67 -11.76 -29.19 15.56
C LEU A 67 -10.31 -28.80 15.83
N VAL A 68 -9.35 -29.68 15.53
CA VAL A 68 -7.93 -29.37 15.70
C VAL A 68 -7.49 -28.21 14.81
N LEU A 69 -7.92 -28.20 13.54
CA LEU A 69 -7.62 -27.13 12.60
C LEU A 69 -8.26 -25.80 13.03
N ASN A 70 -9.52 -25.82 13.46
CA ASN A 70 -10.25 -24.63 13.84
C ASN A 70 -9.80 -24.06 15.19
N ALA A 71 -9.38 -24.90 16.13
CA ALA A 71 -8.69 -24.45 17.35
C ALA A 71 -7.40 -23.67 17.02
N PHE A 72 -6.65 -24.10 16.01
CA PHE A 72 -5.51 -23.32 15.51
C PHE A 72 -5.95 -21.99 14.87
N LEU A 73 -7.04 -21.98 14.11
CA LEU A 73 -7.63 -20.75 13.55
C LEU A 73 -8.16 -19.81 14.62
N ILE A 74 -8.67 -20.30 15.76
CA ILE A 74 -9.09 -19.47 16.91
C ILE A 74 -7.88 -18.74 17.49
N ILE A 75 -6.77 -19.45 17.72
CA ILE A 75 -5.53 -18.85 18.23
C ILE A 75 -5.06 -17.75 17.27
N LEU A 76 -5.07 -18.03 15.97
CA LEU A 76 -4.64 -17.06 14.97
C LEU A 76 -5.64 -15.90 14.86
N ALA A 77 -6.94 -16.13 14.84
CA ALA A 77 -7.97 -15.09 14.78
C ALA A 77 -7.93 -14.13 15.97
N SER A 78 -7.52 -14.63 17.14
CA SER A 78 -7.42 -13.86 18.38
C SER A 78 -6.46 -12.67 18.29
N SER A 79 -5.50 -12.72 17.36
CA SER A 79 -4.50 -11.68 17.11
C SER A 79 -4.84 -10.71 15.98
N PHE A 80 -5.96 -10.90 15.26
CA PHE A 80 -6.33 -10.06 14.10
C PHE A 80 -7.56 -9.20 14.38
N ASN A 81 -8.69 -9.82 14.73
CA ASN A 81 -9.95 -9.10 14.85
C ASN A 81 -10.97 -9.86 15.73
N VAL A 82 -11.70 -9.15 16.60
CA VAL A 82 -12.74 -9.72 17.48
C VAL A 82 -13.86 -10.42 16.72
N VAL A 83 -14.33 -9.92 15.58
CA VAL A 83 -15.36 -10.61 14.79
C VAL A 83 -14.85 -11.93 14.23
N LEU A 84 -13.61 -11.99 13.73
CA LEU A 84 -13.02 -13.26 13.25
C LEU A 84 -12.84 -14.26 14.40
N LEU A 85 -12.48 -13.78 15.59
CA LEU A 85 -12.41 -14.58 16.81
C LEU A 85 -13.79 -15.12 17.21
N CYS A 86 -14.81 -14.26 17.28
CA CYS A 86 -16.17 -14.67 17.60
C CYS A 86 -16.71 -15.69 16.58
N MET A 87 -16.39 -15.51 15.29
CA MET A 87 -16.76 -16.43 14.22
C MET A 87 -16.08 -17.80 14.35
N THR A 88 -14.77 -17.83 14.58
CA THR A 88 -14.02 -19.09 14.74
C THR A 88 -14.43 -19.83 16.02
N LEU A 89 -14.71 -19.12 17.12
CA LEU A 89 -15.27 -19.69 18.36
C LEU A 89 -16.69 -20.25 18.16
N ALA A 90 -17.54 -19.53 17.44
CA ALA A 90 -18.87 -20.00 17.08
C ALA A 90 -18.82 -21.30 16.24
N MET A 91 -17.90 -21.35 15.27
CA MET A 91 -17.68 -22.54 14.45
C MET A 91 -17.12 -23.73 15.26
N GLU A 92 -16.30 -23.47 16.28
CA GLU A 92 -15.81 -24.52 17.18
C GLU A 92 -16.96 -25.13 17.97
N LEU A 93 -17.80 -24.30 18.59
CA LEU A 93 -18.93 -24.78 19.39
C LEU A 93 -19.95 -25.55 18.52
N LEU A 94 -20.19 -25.07 17.29
CA LEU A 94 -21.02 -25.77 16.31
C LEU A 94 -20.48 -27.17 15.98
N THR A 95 -19.17 -27.29 15.78
CA THR A 95 -18.54 -28.58 15.43
C THR A 95 -18.62 -29.55 16.61
N ILE A 96 -18.47 -29.07 17.85
CA ILE A 96 -18.68 -29.86 19.08
C ILE A 96 -20.14 -30.32 19.17
N CYS A 97 -21.11 -29.45 18.90
CA CYS A 97 -22.53 -29.84 18.87
C CYS A 97 -22.82 -30.92 17.83
N PHE A 98 -22.21 -30.85 16.64
CA PHE A 98 -22.36 -31.89 15.63
C PHE A 98 -21.75 -33.23 16.04
N LEU A 99 -20.59 -33.22 16.71
CA LEU A 99 -19.97 -34.42 17.25
C LEU A 99 -20.83 -35.07 18.36
N LEU A 100 -21.43 -34.27 19.23
CA LEU A 100 -22.31 -34.78 20.29
C LEU A 100 -23.62 -35.36 19.72
N PHE A 101 -24.09 -34.83 18.60
CA PHE A 101 -25.23 -35.39 17.88
C PHE A 101 -24.92 -36.74 17.25
N THR A 102 -23.74 -36.91 16.63
CA THR A 102 -23.35 -38.23 16.07
C THR A 102 -23.18 -39.30 17.14
N LEU A 103 -22.96 -38.89 18.39
CA LEU A 103 -22.88 -39.76 19.57
C LEU A 103 -24.23 -39.95 20.31
N GLU A 104 -25.36 -39.54 19.71
CA GLU A 104 -26.74 -39.66 20.24
C GLU A 104 -26.98 -38.99 21.62
N ASN A 105 -26.12 -38.07 22.05
CA ASN A 105 -26.12 -37.54 23.42
C ASN A 105 -26.80 -36.16 23.61
N LEU A 106 -27.45 -35.59 22.57
CA LEU A 106 -27.99 -34.23 22.62
C LEU A 106 -29.49 -34.16 22.31
N PRO A 107 -30.33 -33.50 23.14
CA PRO A 107 -31.76 -33.35 22.87
C PRO A 107 -32.04 -32.41 21.67
N LEU A 108 -32.86 -32.88 20.74
CA LEU A 108 -33.25 -32.21 19.48
C LEU A 108 -33.69 -30.73 19.57
N PRO A 109 -34.43 -30.25 20.61
CA PRO A 109 -34.79 -28.83 20.70
C PRO A 109 -33.59 -27.90 21.02
N PHE A 110 -32.56 -28.42 21.68
CA PHE A 110 -31.35 -27.65 21.98
C PHE A 110 -30.49 -27.45 20.73
N GLU A 111 -30.46 -28.44 19.82
CA GLU A 111 -29.78 -28.36 18.53
C GLU A 111 -30.29 -27.18 17.68
N ILE A 112 -31.62 -27.05 17.54
CA ILE A 112 -32.24 -26.03 16.70
C ILE A 112 -31.95 -24.61 17.23
N ALA A 113 -31.97 -24.45 18.56
CA ALA A 113 -31.67 -23.18 19.21
C ALA A 113 -30.21 -22.76 18.99
N MET A 114 -29.26 -23.67 19.18
CA MET A 114 -27.83 -23.39 18.98
C MET A 114 -27.52 -23.11 17.49
N LEU A 115 -28.07 -23.91 16.57
CA LEU A 115 -27.88 -23.70 15.12
C LEU A 115 -28.42 -22.35 14.66
N SER A 116 -29.52 -21.89 15.25
CA SER A 116 -30.12 -20.60 14.92
C SER A 116 -29.26 -19.43 15.41
N ILE A 117 -28.75 -19.49 16.64
CA ILE A 117 -27.86 -18.46 17.20
C ILE A 117 -26.57 -18.36 16.36
N PHE A 118 -25.95 -19.48 16.05
CA PHE A 118 -24.71 -19.47 15.28
C PHE A 118 -24.90 -19.12 13.81
N SER A 119 -26.04 -19.46 13.21
CA SER A 119 -26.39 -19.02 11.86
C SER A 119 -26.42 -17.48 11.78
N ILE A 120 -26.96 -16.81 12.79
CA ILE A 120 -27.02 -15.34 12.85
C ILE A 120 -25.62 -14.74 12.95
N ILE A 121 -24.77 -15.28 13.83
CA ILE A 121 -23.37 -14.82 13.99
C ILE A 121 -22.60 -15.02 12.68
N CYS A 122 -22.71 -16.21 12.08
CA CYS A 122 -22.06 -16.54 10.81
C CYS A 122 -22.54 -15.67 9.65
N PHE A 123 -23.84 -15.39 9.60
CA PHE A 123 -24.44 -14.52 8.60
C PHE A 123 -23.94 -13.07 8.74
N TYR A 124 -23.85 -12.56 9.97
CA TYR A 124 -23.27 -11.24 10.22
C TYR A 124 -21.81 -11.16 9.81
N GLY A 125 -20.96 -12.11 10.23
CA GLY A 125 -19.54 -12.12 9.87
C GLY A 125 -19.30 -12.21 8.37
N ALA A 126 -20.06 -13.07 7.66
CA ALA A 126 -19.97 -13.20 6.21
C ALA A 126 -20.42 -11.93 5.48
N THR A 127 -21.54 -11.33 5.89
CA THR A 127 -22.06 -10.10 5.28
C THR A 127 -21.18 -8.88 5.58
N ALA A 128 -20.63 -8.76 6.79
CA ALA A 128 -19.67 -7.72 7.15
C ALA A 128 -18.38 -7.84 6.35
N SER A 129 -17.82 -9.05 6.27
CA SER A 129 -16.64 -9.33 5.45
C SER A 129 -16.88 -9.03 3.98
N LEU A 130 -18.04 -9.42 3.45
CA LEU A 130 -18.41 -9.19 2.05
C LEU A 130 -18.60 -7.69 1.76
N ALA A 131 -19.32 -6.96 2.63
CA ALA A 131 -19.54 -5.53 2.47
C ALA A 131 -18.21 -4.74 2.52
N ASN A 132 -17.36 -5.01 3.51
CA ASN A 132 -16.06 -4.34 3.64
C ASN A 132 -15.13 -4.72 2.46
N SER A 133 -15.26 -5.94 1.92
CA SER A 133 -14.53 -6.38 0.72
C SER A 133 -15.00 -5.67 -0.56
N MET A 134 -16.31 -5.57 -0.78
CA MET A 134 -16.89 -4.99 -2.00
C MET A 134 -16.70 -3.47 -2.09
N PHE A 135 -16.79 -2.74 -0.98
CA PHE A 135 -16.86 -1.28 -1.00
C PHE A 135 -15.57 -0.55 -0.65
N GLY A 136 -14.47 -1.26 -0.37
CA GLY A 136 -13.17 -0.59 -0.16
C GLY A 136 -13.03 0.16 1.16
N LYS A 137 -14.05 0.15 2.03
CA LYS A 137 -14.13 0.91 3.28
C LYS A 137 -14.73 0.03 4.38
N ASP A 138 -14.34 0.28 5.63
CA ASP A 138 -14.92 -0.37 6.81
C ASP A 138 -16.34 0.16 7.09
N LEU A 139 -17.30 -0.31 6.29
CA LEU A 139 -18.72 0.05 6.42
C LEU A 139 -19.36 -0.60 7.65
N MET A 140 -18.92 -1.81 8.00
CA MET A 140 -19.39 -2.53 9.18
C MET A 140 -18.27 -2.69 10.19
N MET A 141 -18.55 -2.31 11.45
CA MET A 141 -17.58 -2.31 12.55
C MET A 141 -17.18 -3.74 12.90
N MET A 142 -15.95 -4.13 12.54
CA MET A 142 -15.40 -5.45 12.90
C MET A 142 -14.74 -5.45 14.29
N GLY A 143 -14.53 -4.28 14.90
CA GLY A 143 -13.92 -4.15 16.22
C GLY A 143 -12.40 -4.42 16.23
N PRO A 144 -11.70 -3.99 17.30
CA PRO A 144 -10.25 -4.22 17.46
C PRO A 144 -9.95 -5.71 17.78
N PRO A 145 -8.70 -6.18 17.68
CA PRO A 145 -8.29 -7.51 18.14
C PRO A 145 -8.47 -7.69 19.67
N LEU A 146 -8.83 -8.90 20.13
CA LEU A 146 -9.09 -9.20 21.55
C LEU A 146 -7.79 -9.35 22.34
N PHE A 147 -6.83 -10.08 21.76
CA PHE A 147 -5.44 -10.00 22.17
C PHE A 147 -4.77 -9.04 21.22
N THR A 148 -4.35 -7.90 21.75
CA THR A 148 -3.19 -7.23 21.19
C THR A 148 -2.03 -8.19 21.42
N VAL A 149 -1.88 -9.19 20.55
CA VAL A 149 -0.54 -9.64 20.22
C VAL A 149 0.09 -8.36 19.74
N GLU A 150 0.95 -7.79 20.58
CA GLU A 150 1.90 -6.79 20.14
C GLU A 150 2.59 -7.42 18.94
N SER A 151 2.10 -7.09 17.74
CA SER A 151 2.83 -7.30 16.51
C SER A 151 4.03 -6.38 16.61
N SER A 152 5.03 -6.86 17.34
CA SER A 152 6.31 -6.21 17.49
C SER A 152 6.20 -4.72 17.85
N LYS A 153 5.60 -4.42 19.02
CA LYS A 153 6.27 -3.49 19.94
C LYS A 153 7.56 -4.17 20.39
N LYS A 154 8.52 -4.24 19.49
CA LYS A 154 9.92 -4.43 19.85
C LYS A 154 10.44 -3.05 20.23
N ASP A 155 9.84 -2.49 21.28
CA ASP A 155 10.40 -1.40 22.04
C ASP A 155 11.12 -2.02 23.23
N THR A 156 12.33 -2.51 22.96
CA THR A 156 13.45 -2.27 23.87
C THR A 156 14.63 -1.84 23.01
N GLU A 157 14.82 -0.51 23.03
CA GLU A 157 16.09 0.19 22.92
C GLU A 157 16.77 0.17 21.54
N ASP A 158 16.18 0.92 20.61
CA ASP A 158 16.78 2.19 20.21
C ASP A 158 15.63 3.14 19.79
N PRO A 159 15.67 4.45 20.09
CA PRO A 159 14.77 5.40 19.43
C PRO A 159 14.82 5.16 17.91
N PRO A 160 13.73 5.40 17.15
CA PRO A 160 13.82 5.33 15.70
C PRO A 160 15.06 6.13 15.29
N PRO A 161 15.94 5.58 14.44
CA PRO A 161 17.23 6.19 14.19
C PRO A 161 17.13 7.62 13.64
N CYS A 162 15.94 7.99 13.21
CA CYS A 162 15.57 9.25 12.62
C CYS A 162 14.23 9.74 13.19
N ILE A 163 13.96 11.04 13.11
CA ILE A 163 12.71 11.65 13.59
C ILE A 163 11.57 11.29 12.61
N CYS A 164 10.45 10.79 13.11
CA CYS A 164 9.32 10.33 12.28
C CYS A 164 8.03 11.11 12.55
N PRO A 165 7.93 12.40 12.15
CA PRO A 165 6.70 13.17 12.35
C PRO A 165 5.62 12.79 11.34
N LYS A 166 4.35 13.02 11.70
CA LYS A 166 3.20 12.78 10.82
C LYS A 166 2.96 13.97 9.88
N SER A 167 2.60 13.69 8.63
CA SER A 167 2.30 14.65 7.55
C SER A 167 1.11 15.57 7.84
N HIS A 168 0.05 15.07 8.48
CA HIS A 168 -1.20 15.79 8.72
C HIS A 168 -1.09 16.87 9.81
N CYS A 169 0.07 17.03 10.44
CA CYS A 169 0.32 18.09 11.41
C CYS A 169 1.31 19.10 10.82
N THR A 170 0.95 20.39 10.85
CA THR A 170 1.85 21.48 10.42
C THR A 170 3.17 21.47 11.17
N SER A 171 3.17 21.08 12.46
CA SER A 171 4.40 20.90 13.25
C SER A 171 5.32 19.85 12.63
N GLY A 172 4.77 18.71 12.19
CA GLY A 172 5.55 17.65 11.57
C GLY A 172 6.18 18.07 10.25
N LEU A 173 5.41 18.78 9.43
CA LEU A 173 5.91 19.33 8.17
C LEU A 173 7.02 20.37 8.39
N ARG A 174 6.87 21.25 9.39
CA ARG A 174 7.90 22.23 9.78
C ARG A 174 9.17 21.55 10.28
N THR A 175 9.05 20.51 11.12
CA THR A 175 10.21 19.74 11.59
C THR A 175 11.04 19.21 10.42
N ILE A 176 10.40 18.61 9.40
CA ILE A 176 11.12 18.10 8.22
C ILE A 176 11.67 19.26 7.37
N ALA A 177 10.94 20.36 7.23
CA ALA A 177 11.43 21.54 6.52
C ALA A 177 12.70 22.12 7.18
N ASP A 178 12.74 22.20 8.50
CA ASP A 178 13.89 22.69 9.27
C ASP A 178 15.11 21.75 9.13
N LEU A 179 14.89 20.44 9.14
CA LEU A 179 15.94 19.46 8.84
C LEU A 179 16.51 19.65 7.43
N LEU A 180 15.65 19.76 6.42
CA LEU A 180 16.09 20.00 5.03
C LEU A 180 16.83 21.33 4.88
N ASN A 181 16.36 22.39 5.56
CA ASN A 181 16.98 23.71 5.56
C ASN A 181 18.30 23.77 6.33
N THR A 182 18.60 22.79 7.20
CA THR A 182 19.89 22.65 7.90
C THR A 182 20.85 21.67 7.20
N GLY A 183 20.47 21.15 6.02
CA GLY A 183 21.32 20.28 5.20
C GLY A 183 21.20 18.79 5.52
N ALA A 184 20.14 18.38 6.22
CA ALA A 184 19.84 16.98 6.46
C ALA A 184 19.24 16.28 5.22
N VAL A 185 19.21 14.94 5.24
CA VAL A 185 18.52 14.13 4.24
C VAL A 185 17.31 13.47 4.88
N CYS A 186 16.14 13.71 4.31
CA CYS A 186 14.87 13.20 4.84
C CYS A 186 14.18 12.25 3.85
N GLY A 187 13.50 11.24 4.38
CA GLY A 187 12.49 10.49 3.63
C GLY A 187 11.20 11.30 3.55
N VAL A 188 10.62 11.44 2.36
CA VAL A 188 9.39 12.21 2.13
C VAL A 188 8.41 11.38 1.28
N PRO A 189 7.08 11.51 1.52
CA PRO A 189 6.09 10.91 0.64
C PRO A 189 6.06 11.64 -0.71
N THR A 190 5.64 10.93 -1.75
CA THR A 190 5.27 11.51 -3.04
C THR A 190 3.97 10.86 -3.53
N ASP A 191 3.35 11.46 -4.53
CA ASP A 191 2.22 10.89 -5.32
C ASP A 191 2.60 9.63 -6.11
N THR A 192 3.88 9.21 -6.07
CA THR A 192 4.35 7.99 -6.73
C THR A 192 4.95 6.99 -5.76
N VAL A 193 6.24 7.10 -5.46
CA VAL A 193 6.92 6.26 -4.46
C VAL A 193 7.59 7.18 -3.45
N TYR A 194 7.85 6.72 -2.24
CA TYR A 194 8.60 7.50 -1.26
C TYR A 194 9.98 7.88 -1.82
N ALA A 195 10.46 9.05 -1.42
CA ALA A 195 11.68 9.65 -1.91
C ALA A 195 12.64 10.04 -0.78
N LEU A 196 13.94 10.02 -1.08
CA LEU A 196 14.92 10.78 -0.33
C LEU A 196 14.96 12.19 -0.91
N ALA A 197 14.88 13.18 -0.02
CA ALA A 197 14.96 14.59 -0.35
C ALA A 197 16.13 15.25 0.37
N ALA A 198 16.79 16.15 -0.35
CA ALA A 198 17.76 17.10 0.17
C ALA A 198 17.46 18.48 -0.39
N SER A 199 17.64 19.54 0.41
CA SER A 199 17.51 20.90 -0.11
C SER A 199 18.60 21.19 -1.13
N CYS A 200 18.24 21.75 -2.28
CA CYS A 200 19.23 22.15 -3.29
C CYS A 200 20.21 23.21 -2.76
N LYS A 201 19.86 23.95 -1.71
CA LYS A 201 20.73 24.95 -1.07
C LYS A 201 21.99 24.34 -0.46
N HIS A 202 22.00 23.04 -0.19
CA HIS A 202 23.05 22.32 0.54
C HIS A 202 23.69 21.22 -0.31
N PRO A 203 24.78 21.51 -1.05
CA PRO A 203 25.47 20.52 -1.89
C PRO A 203 25.89 19.25 -1.12
N GLN A 204 26.31 19.41 0.13
CA GLN A 204 26.73 18.31 0.99
C GLN A 204 25.59 17.34 1.29
N ALA A 205 24.35 17.84 1.41
CA ALA A 205 23.16 17.01 1.61
C ALA A 205 22.88 16.16 0.36
N ILE A 206 23.05 16.74 -0.83
CA ILE A 206 22.91 16.02 -2.11
C ILE A 206 23.97 14.93 -2.24
N GLU A 207 25.23 15.23 -1.88
CA GLU A 207 26.29 14.21 -1.82
C GLU A 207 25.97 13.11 -0.81
N LYS A 208 25.36 13.45 0.33
CA LYS A 208 24.89 12.47 1.31
C LYS A 208 23.83 11.55 0.70
N VAL A 209 22.88 12.06 -0.10
CA VAL A 209 21.91 11.23 -0.83
C VAL A 209 22.61 10.19 -1.70
N TYR A 210 23.65 10.57 -2.45
CA TYR A 210 24.45 9.62 -3.24
C TYR A 210 25.08 8.53 -2.38
N ARG A 211 25.69 8.90 -1.25
CA ARG A 211 26.33 7.96 -0.32
C ARG A 211 25.33 7.02 0.37
N ILE A 212 24.17 7.53 0.78
CA ILE A 212 23.12 6.74 1.45
C ILE A 212 22.67 5.59 0.54
N LYS A 213 22.43 5.91 -0.74
CA LYS A 213 21.91 4.97 -1.72
C LYS A 213 22.96 4.10 -2.40
N ASP A 214 24.25 4.36 -2.13
CA ASP A 214 25.35 3.84 -2.94
C ASP A 214 25.08 4.05 -4.45
N ARG A 215 24.66 5.27 -4.78
CA ARG A 215 24.20 5.62 -6.13
C ARG A 215 25.41 5.99 -6.99
N PRO A 216 25.54 5.40 -8.20
CA PRO A 216 26.56 5.82 -9.16
C PRO A 216 26.39 7.30 -9.54
N GLN A 217 27.49 8.05 -9.65
CA GLN A 217 27.44 9.48 -9.99
C GLN A 217 26.86 9.71 -11.40
N GLU A 218 26.95 8.71 -12.29
CA GLU A 218 26.38 8.74 -13.63
C GLU A 218 24.85 8.76 -13.64
N LYS A 219 24.20 8.42 -12.51
CA LYS A 219 22.74 8.52 -12.35
C LYS A 219 22.40 9.88 -11.73
N PRO A 220 22.07 10.92 -12.52
CA PRO A 220 21.82 12.25 -12.00
C PRO A 220 20.63 12.26 -11.03
N ILE A 221 20.66 13.17 -10.07
CA ILE A 221 19.53 13.49 -9.19
C ILE A 221 18.62 14.52 -9.89
N CYS A 222 17.31 14.30 -9.81
CA CYS A 222 16.31 15.22 -10.34
C CYS A 222 15.89 16.25 -9.29
N ILE A 223 15.17 17.29 -9.71
CA ILE A 223 14.62 18.29 -8.78
C ILE A 223 13.10 18.31 -8.88
N PHE A 224 12.44 18.46 -7.73
CA PHE A 224 11.01 18.74 -7.69
C PHE A 224 10.79 20.20 -7.31
N ILE A 225 9.77 20.79 -7.91
CA ILE A 225 9.31 22.17 -7.65
C ILE A 225 7.82 22.15 -7.28
N SER A 226 7.34 23.21 -6.63
CA SER A 226 5.98 23.22 -6.08
C SER A 226 4.92 23.51 -7.13
N ASN A 227 5.23 24.31 -8.15
CA ASN A 227 4.29 24.67 -9.21
C ASN A 227 5.00 25.21 -10.46
N LEU A 228 4.25 25.33 -11.56
CA LEU A 228 4.75 25.89 -12.81
C LEU A 228 4.97 27.40 -12.77
N ASP A 229 4.31 28.15 -11.88
CA ASP A 229 4.52 29.60 -11.78
C ASP A 229 5.92 29.94 -11.27
N GLN A 230 6.47 29.14 -10.35
CA GLN A 230 7.87 29.22 -9.93
C GLN A 230 8.82 28.99 -11.12
N LEU A 231 8.50 28.03 -11.99
CA LEU A 231 9.27 27.77 -13.20
C LEU A 231 9.18 28.94 -14.18
N ARG A 232 7.99 29.53 -14.38
CA ARG A 232 7.77 30.70 -15.23
C ARG A 232 8.58 31.89 -14.74
N ALA A 233 8.60 32.15 -13.43
CA ALA A 233 9.37 33.23 -12.82
C ALA A 233 10.89 33.06 -13.01
N ALA A 234 11.39 31.83 -13.06
CA ALA A 234 12.79 31.55 -13.36
C ALA A 234 13.18 31.82 -14.83
N ALA A 235 12.18 31.94 -15.72
CA ALA A 235 12.32 32.20 -17.15
C ALA A 235 13.34 31.28 -17.85
N PRO A 236 13.15 29.95 -17.82
CA PRO A 236 14.00 29.01 -18.55
C PRO A 236 13.83 29.18 -20.07
N PRO A 237 14.86 28.85 -20.88
CA PRO A 237 14.77 28.88 -22.35
C PRO A 237 13.98 27.66 -22.87
N ILE A 238 12.68 27.65 -22.59
CA ILE A 238 11.71 26.60 -22.92
C ILE A 238 10.81 27.10 -24.06
N SER A 239 10.57 26.26 -25.06
CA SER A 239 9.72 26.60 -26.21
C SER A 239 8.23 26.63 -25.82
N PRO A 240 7.37 27.34 -26.59
CA PRO A 240 5.93 27.33 -26.36
C PRO A 240 5.33 25.92 -26.32
N LEU A 241 5.78 25.03 -27.23
CA LEU A 241 5.33 23.64 -27.27
C LEU A 241 5.64 22.87 -25.98
N LEU A 242 6.82 23.09 -25.41
CA LEU A 242 7.20 22.46 -24.14
C LEU A 242 6.44 23.05 -22.96
N TRP A 243 6.16 24.36 -22.97
CA TRP A 243 5.29 24.96 -21.96
C TRP A 243 3.90 24.33 -21.97
N GLU A 244 3.28 24.23 -23.14
CA GLU A 244 1.95 23.62 -23.25
C GLU A 244 1.98 22.13 -22.86
N PHE A 245 3.02 21.39 -23.24
CA PHE A 245 3.18 20.01 -22.79
C PHE A 245 3.29 19.92 -21.26
N MET A 246 4.11 20.76 -20.64
CA MET A 246 4.27 20.82 -19.18
C MET A 246 2.95 21.16 -18.46
N GLU A 247 2.16 22.09 -18.99
CA GLU A 247 0.85 22.47 -18.45
C GLU A 247 -0.19 21.34 -18.49
N ASN A 248 -0.05 20.40 -19.43
CA ASN A 248 -0.95 19.25 -19.54
C ASN A 248 -0.48 18.02 -18.73
N VAL A 249 0.75 18.01 -18.21
CA VAL A 249 1.30 16.89 -17.43
C VAL A 249 1.57 17.20 -15.97
N TYR A 250 1.55 18.49 -15.58
CA TYR A 250 1.79 18.93 -14.22
C TYR A 250 0.56 19.59 -13.58
N PRO A 251 0.33 19.36 -12.27
CA PRO A 251 1.03 18.40 -11.39
C PRO A 251 0.77 16.94 -11.80
N GLY A 252 1.70 16.02 -11.50
CA GLY A 252 1.46 14.60 -11.76
C GLY A 252 2.67 13.67 -11.88
N GLY A 253 2.41 12.48 -12.39
CA GLY A 253 3.32 11.32 -12.50
C GLY A 253 4.37 11.34 -13.61
N ILE A 254 4.57 12.47 -14.29
CA ILE A 254 5.56 12.60 -15.40
C ILE A 254 6.70 13.50 -14.93
N GLY A 255 7.94 13.19 -15.31
CA GLY A 255 9.08 14.09 -15.13
C GLY A 255 9.70 14.45 -16.46
N CYS A 256 9.98 15.73 -16.67
CA CYS A 256 10.49 16.28 -17.92
C CYS A 256 11.99 16.59 -17.80
N ILE A 257 12.80 15.99 -18.66
CA ILE A 257 14.21 16.36 -18.81
C ILE A 257 14.28 17.55 -19.77
N VAL A 258 14.83 18.65 -19.28
CA VAL A 258 15.01 19.91 -20.01
C VAL A 258 16.47 20.33 -20.02
N LYS A 259 16.82 21.31 -20.87
CA LYS A 259 18.17 21.88 -20.91
C LYS A 259 18.48 22.58 -19.58
N LYS A 260 19.60 22.22 -18.98
CA LYS A 260 20.13 22.84 -17.76
C LYS A 260 20.69 24.22 -18.10
N GLY A 261 20.53 25.19 -17.20
CA GLY A 261 21.03 26.54 -17.41
C GLY A 261 20.96 27.41 -16.17
N GLU A 262 21.50 28.62 -16.26
CA GLU A 262 21.61 29.59 -15.15
C GLU A 262 20.26 29.96 -14.51
N TRP A 263 19.16 29.79 -15.24
CA TRP A 263 17.79 29.97 -14.74
C TRP A 263 17.49 29.12 -13.49
N LEU A 264 18.15 27.97 -13.30
CA LEU A 264 18.03 27.17 -12.07
C LEU A 264 18.45 27.93 -10.81
N LYS A 265 19.37 28.89 -10.92
CA LYS A 265 19.76 29.75 -9.80
C LYS A 265 18.60 30.65 -9.38
N LYS A 266 17.84 31.19 -10.35
CA LYS A 266 16.62 31.97 -10.11
C LYS A 266 15.49 31.13 -9.52
N LEU A 267 15.43 29.84 -9.89
CA LEU A 267 14.49 28.87 -9.32
C LEU A 267 14.76 28.56 -7.83
N GLY A 268 15.95 28.90 -7.33
CA GLY A 268 16.34 28.65 -5.93
C GLY A 268 17.17 27.39 -5.72
N VAL A 269 17.74 26.80 -6.79
CA VAL A 269 18.65 25.64 -6.67
C VAL A 269 19.94 26.03 -5.93
N GLY A 270 20.36 27.30 -6.00
CA GLY A 270 21.49 27.81 -5.20
C GLY A 270 22.80 27.05 -5.43
N ALA A 271 23.51 26.76 -4.34
CA ALA A 271 24.83 26.12 -4.38
C ALA A 271 24.79 24.68 -4.93
N GLY A 272 23.66 23.99 -4.88
CA GLY A 272 23.49 22.62 -5.38
C GLY A 272 23.46 22.49 -6.90
N TYR A 273 23.57 23.60 -7.64
CA TYR A 273 23.51 23.62 -9.11
C TYR A 273 24.40 22.57 -9.79
N SER A 274 25.64 22.40 -9.32
CA SER A 274 26.59 21.43 -9.88
C SER A 274 26.32 19.98 -9.47
N ARG A 275 25.46 19.75 -8.47
CA ARG A 275 25.17 18.42 -7.90
C ARG A 275 23.83 17.83 -8.36
N VAL A 276 23.05 18.55 -9.16
CA VAL A 276 21.76 18.09 -9.72
C VAL A 276 21.82 18.01 -11.24
N GLY A 277 21.12 17.05 -11.83
CA GLY A 277 21.11 16.84 -13.27
C GLY A 277 22.46 16.39 -13.83
N THR A 278 22.59 16.44 -15.15
CA THR A 278 23.86 16.29 -15.86
C THR A 278 24.52 17.66 -16.07
N GLN A 279 25.56 17.72 -16.90
CA GLN A 279 26.13 19.00 -17.33
C GLN A 279 25.14 19.80 -18.21
N ASP A 280 24.38 19.12 -19.07
CA ASP A 280 23.56 19.76 -20.11
C ASP A 280 22.05 19.69 -19.84
N SER A 281 21.61 18.82 -18.94
CA SER A 281 20.18 18.54 -18.74
C SER A 281 19.80 18.29 -17.29
N ILE A 282 18.54 18.55 -16.96
CA ILE A 282 17.96 18.34 -15.63
C ILE A 282 16.55 17.79 -15.76
N MET A 283 16.20 16.78 -14.97
CA MET A 283 14.82 16.32 -14.82
C MET A 283 14.11 17.16 -13.76
N ILE A 284 12.96 17.71 -14.12
CA ILE A 284 12.09 18.50 -13.24
C ILE A 284 10.74 17.80 -13.16
N ARG A 285 10.07 17.92 -12.00
CA ARG A 285 8.72 17.44 -11.79
C ARG A 285 7.96 18.33 -10.80
N VAL A 286 6.68 18.55 -11.06
CA VAL A 286 5.71 19.07 -10.07
C VAL A 286 4.90 17.86 -9.58
N PRO A 287 5.09 17.38 -8.35
CA PRO A 287 4.37 16.22 -7.82
C PRO A 287 2.91 16.59 -7.50
N ASP A 288 1.97 15.66 -7.70
CA ASP A 288 0.56 15.83 -7.30
C ASP A 288 0.31 15.36 -5.87
N LEU A 289 1.12 15.85 -4.92
CA LEU A 289 0.95 15.56 -3.50
C LEU A 289 1.06 16.84 -2.68
N THR A 290 -0.06 17.24 -2.07
CA THR A 290 -0.18 18.50 -1.33
C THR A 290 0.90 18.66 -0.26
N VAL A 291 1.18 17.61 0.53
CA VAL A 291 2.17 17.69 1.61
C VAL A 291 3.58 17.94 1.07
N LEU A 292 3.96 17.31 -0.04
CA LEU A 292 5.28 17.49 -0.65
C LEU A 292 5.41 18.86 -1.30
N VAL A 293 4.36 19.34 -1.98
CA VAL A 293 4.32 20.69 -2.57
C VAL A 293 4.54 21.76 -1.48
N HIS A 294 3.84 21.66 -0.35
CA HIS A 294 4.04 22.60 0.77
C HIS A 294 5.45 22.49 1.37
N LEU A 295 6.02 21.29 1.44
CA LEU A 295 7.40 21.11 1.89
C LEU A 295 8.40 21.81 0.95
N ILE A 296 8.18 21.71 -0.36
CA ILE A 296 8.98 22.40 -1.38
C ILE A 296 8.81 23.92 -1.27
N ASP A 297 7.60 24.43 -1.02
CA ASP A 297 7.38 25.87 -0.82
C ASP A 297 8.17 26.44 0.37
N MET A 298 8.28 25.68 1.47
CA MET A 298 9.03 26.11 2.66
C MET A 298 10.56 25.99 2.49
N THR A 299 11.03 25.07 1.66
CA THR A 299 12.47 24.73 1.57
C THR A 299 13.13 25.23 0.28
N GLY A 300 12.35 25.52 -0.75
CA GLY A 300 12.78 25.68 -2.14
C GLY A 300 12.86 24.34 -2.88
N PRO A 301 13.38 24.33 -4.12
CA PRO A 301 13.50 23.10 -4.91
C PRO A 301 14.24 22.00 -4.15
N LEU A 302 13.69 20.80 -4.18
CA LEU A 302 14.27 19.63 -3.51
C LEU A 302 14.95 18.73 -4.53
N ALA A 303 16.19 18.35 -4.24
CA ALA A 303 16.92 17.32 -4.95
C ALA A 303 16.40 15.95 -4.49
N ILE A 304 15.81 15.18 -5.41
CA ILE A 304 14.98 14.02 -5.08
C ILE A 304 15.41 12.76 -5.85
N THR A 305 15.29 11.62 -5.17
CA THR A 305 15.39 10.27 -5.75
C THR A 305 14.55 9.30 -4.92
N SER A 306 14.21 8.11 -5.43
CA SER A 306 13.41 7.13 -4.69
C SER A 306 14.05 6.73 -3.34
N ALA A 307 13.26 6.34 -2.34
CA ALA A 307 13.70 5.97 -1.00
C ALA A 307 13.99 4.48 -0.84
N ASN A 308 14.85 3.94 -1.69
CA ASN A 308 15.31 2.56 -1.70
C ASN A 308 16.84 2.51 -1.84
N PRO A 309 17.50 1.46 -1.32
CA PRO A 309 18.85 1.10 -1.74
C PRO A 309 18.92 0.94 -3.28
N SER A 310 20.04 1.31 -3.89
CA SER A 310 20.17 1.28 -5.35
C SER A 310 20.00 -0.14 -5.90
N GLY A 311 19.01 -0.33 -6.78
CA GLY A 311 18.71 -1.63 -7.41
C GLY A 311 17.64 -2.46 -6.70
N GLU A 312 17.16 -2.03 -5.54
CA GLU A 312 16.06 -2.70 -4.83
C GLU A 312 14.68 -2.16 -5.22
N VAL A 313 13.62 -2.86 -4.79
CA VAL A 313 12.23 -2.44 -4.96
C VAL A 313 11.99 -1.09 -4.29
N ASP A 314 11.26 -0.20 -4.97
CA ASP A 314 10.90 1.12 -4.45
C ASP A 314 10.08 1.02 -3.15
N SER A 315 10.21 2.02 -2.28
CA SER A 315 9.44 2.11 -1.03
C SER A 315 8.12 2.81 -1.28
N THR A 316 7.00 2.19 -0.93
CA THR A 316 5.65 2.76 -1.07
C THR A 316 5.02 3.16 0.28
N HIS A 317 5.72 2.90 1.39
CA HIS A 317 5.24 3.26 2.73
C HIS A 317 6.40 3.76 3.60
N HIS A 318 6.15 4.71 4.49
CA HIS A 318 7.18 5.28 5.37
C HIS A 318 7.91 4.21 6.23
N ASN A 319 7.20 3.18 6.70
CA ASN A 319 7.81 2.05 7.41
C ASN A 319 8.87 1.30 6.57
N MET A 320 8.72 1.23 5.24
CA MET A 320 9.74 0.64 4.37
C MET A 320 11.00 1.51 4.34
N VAL A 321 10.83 2.84 4.31
CA VAL A 321 11.94 3.78 4.36
C VAL A 321 12.67 3.70 5.69
N ILE A 322 11.93 3.69 6.80
CA ILE A 322 12.49 3.61 8.16
C ILE A 322 13.28 2.31 8.34
N SER A 323 12.70 1.17 7.97
CA SER A 323 13.36 -0.13 8.13
C SER A 323 14.61 -0.29 7.26
N ARG A 324 14.62 0.23 6.03
CA ARG A 324 15.75 0.06 5.10
C ARG A 324 16.82 1.14 5.22
N LEU A 325 16.42 2.39 5.43
CA LEU A 325 17.28 3.56 5.33
C LEU A 325 17.28 4.43 6.60
N GLY A 326 16.40 4.20 7.58
CA GLY A 326 16.24 5.07 8.75
C GLY A 326 17.54 5.36 9.49
N HIS A 327 18.43 4.37 9.63
CA HIS A 327 19.75 4.52 10.27
C HIS A 327 20.72 5.48 9.57
N LYS A 328 20.40 5.92 8.35
CA LYS A 328 21.21 6.87 7.56
C LYS A 328 20.54 8.23 7.38
N LEU A 329 19.30 8.38 7.84
CA LEU A 329 18.46 9.57 7.63
C LEU A 329 18.28 10.34 8.93
N GLU A 330 18.05 11.65 8.82
CA GLU A 330 17.73 12.47 9.99
C GLU A 330 16.22 12.49 10.30
N GLY A 331 15.38 12.30 9.29
CA GLY A 331 13.95 12.20 9.48
C GLY A 331 13.20 11.54 8.32
N VAL A 332 11.99 11.07 8.60
CA VAL A 332 11.05 10.52 7.62
C VAL A 332 9.67 11.11 7.88
N LEU A 333 9.10 11.83 6.91
CA LEU A 333 7.73 12.32 7.00
C LEU A 333 6.75 11.16 6.78
N CYS A 334 5.97 10.82 7.80
CA CYS A 334 5.05 9.69 7.76
C CYS A 334 3.68 10.08 7.22
N ASP A 335 3.30 9.52 6.05
CA ASP A 335 2.05 9.84 5.35
C ASP A 335 1.30 8.59 4.83
N GLY A 336 1.55 7.42 5.42
CA GLY A 336 0.91 6.17 4.97
C GLY A 336 1.50 5.63 3.68
N GLU A 337 0.63 5.01 2.86
CA GLU A 337 0.94 4.46 1.54
C GLU A 337 1.01 5.57 0.49
N SER A 338 1.86 5.38 -0.53
CA SER A 338 1.87 6.22 -1.73
C SER A 338 0.70 5.86 -2.66
N ASP A 339 0.26 6.84 -3.45
CA ASP A 339 -0.87 6.65 -4.38
C ASP A 339 -0.56 5.65 -5.50
N GLU A 340 0.70 5.57 -5.92
CA GLU A 340 1.18 4.60 -6.90
C GLU A 340 2.19 3.63 -6.29
N VAL A 341 2.45 2.54 -7.01
CA VAL A 341 3.47 1.54 -6.64
C VAL A 341 4.73 1.61 -7.49
N VAL A 342 4.70 2.40 -8.57
CA VAL A 342 5.79 2.57 -9.53
C VAL A 342 6.20 4.04 -9.59
N ALA A 343 7.49 4.29 -9.76
CA ALA A 343 8.02 5.65 -9.93
C ALA A 343 7.46 6.36 -11.18
N SER A 344 7.64 7.68 -11.24
CA SER A 344 7.18 8.53 -12.34
C SER A 344 7.74 8.14 -13.71
N THR A 345 6.96 8.38 -14.76
CA THR A 345 7.42 8.28 -16.16
C THR A 345 8.40 9.41 -16.45
N VAL A 346 9.50 9.13 -17.14
CA VAL A 346 10.56 10.12 -17.44
C VAL A 346 10.64 10.35 -18.93
N VAL A 347 10.50 11.61 -19.33
CA VAL A 347 10.43 12.03 -20.72
C VAL A 347 11.56 13.01 -21.00
N ASN A 348 12.34 12.74 -22.05
CA ASN A 348 13.32 13.67 -22.58
C ASN A 348 12.65 14.66 -23.52
N CYS A 349 12.66 15.93 -23.11
CA CYS A 349 12.07 17.06 -23.84
C CYS A 349 13.14 18.04 -24.37
N THR A 350 14.42 17.70 -24.31
CA THR A 350 15.53 18.62 -24.70
C THR A 350 15.52 19.03 -26.18
N LYS A 351 14.87 18.23 -27.04
CA LYS A 351 14.74 18.45 -28.49
C LYS A 351 13.29 18.35 -28.97
N ILE A 352 12.35 18.77 -28.13
CA ILE A 352 10.92 18.64 -28.38
C ILE A 352 10.45 19.30 -29.69
N ASP A 353 11.04 20.44 -30.08
CA ASP A 353 10.68 21.14 -31.32
C ASP A 353 11.30 20.50 -32.59
N GLU A 354 12.40 19.75 -32.44
CA GLU A 354 13.15 19.17 -33.56
C GLU A 354 12.75 17.71 -33.81
N SER A 355 12.84 16.87 -32.77
CA SER A 355 12.66 15.41 -32.85
C SER A 355 11.51 14.90 -31.99
N GLY A 356 10.74 15.79 -31.37
CA GLY A 356 9.71 15.42 -30.40
C GLY A 356 10.27 14.95 -29.06
N ILE A 357 9.44 14.22 -28.32
CA ILE A 357 9.80 13.68 -27.01
C ILE A 357 10.33 12.25 -27.11
N THR A 358 11.17 11.84 -26.15
CA THR A 358 11.64 10.45 -26.03
C THR A 358 11.40 9.94 -24.61
N ILE A 359 10.76 8.79 -24.47
CA ILE A 359 10.52 8.19 -23.16
C ILE A 359 11.80 7.47 -22.72
N VAL A 360 12.40 7.95 -21.63
CA VAL A 360 13.65 7.40 -21.06
C VAL A 360 13.33 6.26 -20.09
N ARG A 361 12.20 6.39 -19.39
CA ARG A 361 11.69 5.37 -18.47
C ARG A 361 10.17 5.43 -18.46
N GLU A 362 9.52 4.31 -18.71
CA GLU A 362 8.10 4.14 -18.44
C GLU A 362 7.87 3.89 -16.95
N GLY A 363 6.90 4.61 -16.36
CA GLY A 363 6.57 4.58 -14.93
C GLY A 363 5.06 4.44 -14.72
N CYS A 364 4.52 5.11 -13.69
CA CYS A 364 3.08 5.06 -13.40
C CYS A 364 2.18 5.55 -14.55
N ILE A 365 2.67 6.43 -15.44
CA ILE A 365 1.93 6.88 -16.62
C ILE A 365 2.41 6.11 -17.87
N PRO A 366 1.57 5.29 -18.50
CA PRO A 366 1.97 4.49 -19.66
C PRO A 366 2.47 5.34 -20.83
N ALA A 367 3.43 4.80 -21.58
CA ALA A 367 4.06 5.48 -22.70
C ALA A 367 3.05 5.99 -23.75
N GLY A 368 2.05 5.16 -24.07
CA GLY A 368 0.98 5.53 -25.00
C GLY A 368 0.17 6.74 -24.55
N LYS A 369 -0.05 6.91 -23.23
CA LYS A 369 -0.77 8.07 -22.69
C LYS A 369 0.06 9.34 -22.81
N VAL A 370 1.35 9.27 -22.53
CA VAL A 370 2.27 10.41 -22.70
C VAL A 370 2.31 10.86 -24.16
N MET A 371 2.44 9.91 -25.10
CA MET A 371 2.44 10.23 -26.53
C MET A 371 1.11 10.83 -26.99
N GLN A 372 -0.03 10.33 -26.47
CA GLN A 372 -1.34 10.91 -26.76
C GLN A 372 -1.43 12.39 -26.32
N ILE A 373 -0.92 12.72 -25.13
CA ILE A 373 -0.88 14.11 -24.64
C ILE A 373 0.00 14.97 -25.54
N PHE A 374 1.20 14.48 -25.87
CA PHE A 374 2.13 15.20 -26.74
C PHE A 374 1.54 15.50 -28.13
N GLU A 375 0.94 14.50 -28.79
CA GLU A 375 0.30 14.69 -30.09
C GLU A 375 -0.92 15.64 -30.00
N SER A 376 -1.69 15.58 -28.91
CA SER A 376 -2.80 16.52 -28.71
C SER A 376 -2.33 17.96 -28.58
N VAL A 377 -1.19 18.20 -27.92
CA VAL A 377 -0.61 19.52 -27.72
C VAL A 377 0.03 20.03 -29.02
N LYS A 378 0.76 19.17 -29.74
CA LYS A 378 1.41 19.52 -31.01
C LYS A 378 0.43 19.92 -32.12
N ASN A 379 -0.80 19.40 -32.08
CA ASN A 379 -1.83 19.64 -33.09
C ASN A 379 -2.74 20.85 -32.78
N ARG A 380 -2.53 21.53 -31.66
CA ARG A 380 -3.17 22.81 -31.35
C ARG A 380 -2.36 23.96 -31.95
#